data_AF-A0A7U6KLA8-F1
#
_entry.id   AF-A0A7U6KLA8-F1
#
_cell.length_a   1.000
_cell.length_b   1.000
_cell.length_c   1.000
_cell.angle_alpha   90.00
_cell.angle_beta   90.00
_cell.angle_gamma   90.00
#
_symmetry.space_group_name_H-M   'P 1'
#
loop_
_entity.id
_entity.type
_entity.pdbx_description
1 polymer ?
#
loop_
_entity_poly.entity_id
_entity_poly.type
_entity_poly.pdbx_seq_one_letter_code
_entity_poly.pdbx_strand_id
1 'polypeptide(L)'
;MRPATNDSSSGAIKNLVLACDAGRVDFAAGKIRTISGTDPRNFGQAGQEFITNVDQFKILLGAQYDSGSNAGQIMYLPSSAYLIDANKPAITAVKIGLIVHGSTPILGSDDQTSFMLLGQNNVLKTDTARQKQVRTTYETTTFLRNARVVNVKTSL
;
A
#
# COMPACT_ATOMS: atom_id res chain seq x y z
N MET A 1 6.93 -2.73 -4.40
CA MET A 1 7.58 -3.81 -3.61
C MET A 1 8.78 -4.31 -4.39
N ARG A 2 9.81 -4.80 -3.71
CA ARG A 2 11.02 -5.38 -4.31
C ARG A 2 11.35 -6.73 -3.66
N PRO A 3 12.22 -7.56 -4.23
CA PRO A 3 12.73 -8.74 -3.54
C PRO A 3 13.44 -8.39 -2.23
N ALA A 4 13.37 -9.30 -1.26
CA ALA A 4 14.08 -9.20 0.01
C ALA A 4 15.60 -9.25 -0.20
N THR A 5 16.34 -8.57 0.67
CA THR A 5 17.79 -8.71 0.73
C THR A 5 18.13 -10.16 1.03
N ASN A 6 18.97 -10.77 0.18
CA ASN A 6 19.33 -12.20 0.23
C ASN A 6 18.17 -13.17 -0.02
N ASP A 7 17.13 -12.79 -0.78
CA ASP A 7 16.10 -13.73 -1.19
C ASP A 7 16.71 -14.94 -1.93
N SER A 8 16.51 -16.13 -1.38
CA SER A 8 17.01 -17.40 -1.91
C SER A 8 15.90 -18.26 -2.53
N SER A 9 14.71 -17.69 -2.75
CA SER A 9 13.58 -18.41 -3.34
C SER A 9 13.91 -18.90 -4.76
N SER A 10 13.72 -20.19 -5.00
CA SER A 10 14.00 -20.84 -6.29
C SER A 10 12.82 -20.82 -7.27
N GLY A 11 11.61 -20.50 -6.78
CA GLY A 11 10.39 -20.42 -7.57
C GLY A 11 10.23 -19.15 -8.41
N ALA A 12 9.11 -19.09 -9.13
CA ALA A 12 8.69 -17.91 -9.90
C ALA A 12 8.22 -16.76 -8.98
N ILE A 13 7.81 -17.10 -7.76
CA ILE A 13 7.44 -16.14 -6.73
C ILE A 13 8.65 -15.87 -5.83
N LYS A 14 9.03 -14.60 -5.73
CA LYS A 14 10.12 -14.11 -4.87
C LYS A 14 9.59 -13.66 -3.52
N ASN A 15 10.40 -13.77 -2.46
CA ASN A 15 10.04 -13.14 -1.19
C ASN A 15 10.15 -11.62 -1.36
N LEU A 16 9.02 -10.94 -1.24
CA LEU A 16 8.95 -9.50 -1.43
C LEU A 16 8.98 -8.77 -0.10
N VAL A 17 9.47 -7.53 -0.15
CA VAL A 17 9.49 -6.61 0.98
C VAL A 17 8.77 -5.32 0.62
N LEU A 18 8.11 -4.76 1.63
CA LEU A 18 7.74 -3.36 1.63
C LEU A 18 8.97 -2.58 2.11
N ALA A 19 9.70 -2.03 1.14
CA ALA A 19 10.78 -1.09 1.40
C ALA A 19 10.23 0.34 1.41
N CYS A 20 10.69 1.14 2.36
CA CYS A 20 10.33 2.55 2.47
C CYS A 20 11.57 3.40 2.19
N ASP A 21 11.45 4.32 1.24
CA ASP A 21 12.38 5.44 1.11
C ASP A 21 11.72 6.67 1.74
N ALA A 22 12.50 7.43 2.51
CA ALA A 22 12.02 8.62 3.20
C ALA A 22 11.70 9.79 2.26
N GLY A 23 11.73 9.57 0.94
CA GLY A 23 11.14 10.37 -0.13
C GLY A 23 11.10 11.87 0.17
N ARG A 24 12.14 12.61 -0.23
CA ARG A 24 12.18 14.06 0.02
C ARG A 24 11.39 14.78 -1.07
N VAL A 25 10.49 15.69 -0.70
CA VAL A 25 9.76 16.48 -1.69
C VAL A 25 10.68 17.54 -2.27
N ASP A 26 10.80 17.59 -3.60
CA ASP A 26 11.30 18.73 -4.31
C ASP A 26 10.14 19.70 -4.55
N PHE A 27 9.98 20.69 -3.70
CA PHE A 27 8.89 21.67 -3.80
C PHE A 27 8.95 22.47 -5.10
N ALA A 28 10.14 22.72 -5.63
CA ALA A 28 10.30 23.49 -6.88
C ALA A 28 9.92 22.64 -8.10
N ALA A 29 10.21 21.34 -8.07
CA ALA A 29 9.93 20.42 -9.17
C ALA A 29 8.63 19.62 -9.01
N GLY A 30 7.88 19.79 -7.91
CA GLY A 30 6.62 19.11 -7.64
C GLY A 30 6.73 17.58 -7.61
N LYS A 31 7.91 17.03 -7.30
CA LYS A 31 8.21 15.60 -7.38
C LYS A 31 8.99 15.13 -6.17
N ILE A 32 9.07 13.81 -5.98
CA ILE A 32 9.99 13.22 -5.00
C ILE A 32 11.42 13.33 -5.56
N ARG A 33 12.29 13.99 -4.80
CA ARG A 33 13.73 14.09 -5.03
C ARG A 33 14.39 12.75 -4.72
N THR A 34 15.03 12.16 -5.73
CA THR A 34 15.96 11.05 -5.54
C THR A 34 17.26 11.57 -4.95
N ILE A 35 17.73 10.93 -3.88
CA ILE A 35 19.01 11.27 -3.25
C ILE A 35 20.10 10.33 -3.77
N SER A 36 21.30 10.87 -4.01
CA SER A 36 22.47 10.08 -4.47
C SER A 36 22.80 8.94 -3.52
N GLY A 37 23.27 7.79 -4.05
CA GLY A 37 23.68 6.61 -3.28
C GLY A 37 24.74 6.86 -2.20
N THR A 38 25.53 7.93 -2.37
CA THR A 38 26.64 8.31 -1.48
C THR A 38 26.24 9.32 -0.40
N ASP A 39 25.03 9.87 -0.47
CA ASP A 39 24.55 10.84 0.51
C ASP A 39 24.05 10.08 1.76
N PRO A 40 24.49 10.45 2.96
CA PRO A 40 24.11 9.75 4.20
C PRO A 40 22.61 9.84 4.53
N ARG A 41 21.87 10.74 3.86
CA ARG A 41 20.40 10.84 3.96
C ARG A 41 19.69 9.87 3.03
N ASN A 42 20.43 9.16 2.20
CA ASN A 42 19.89 8.10 1.38
C ASN A 42 19.74 6.83 2.22
N PHE A 43 18.50 6.33 2.34
CA PHE A 43 18.20 5.08 3.03
C PHE A 43 18.40 3.85 2.11
N GLY A 44 19.42 3.94 1.24
CA GLY A 44 19.64 3.03 0.11
C GLY A 44 18.77 3.37 -1.10
N GLN A 45 19.31 3.21 -2.31
CA GLN A 45 18.63 3.55 -3.58
C GLN A 45 17.28 2.85 -3.78
N ALA A 46 16.99 1.79 -3.02
CA ALA A 46 15.77 1.01 -3.08
C ALA A 46 14.96 1.02 -1.76
N GLY A 47 15.25 1.97 -0.87
CA GLY A 47 14.65 2.12 0.45
C GLY A 47 15.08 1.04 1.46
N GLN A 48 14.85 1.33 2.73
CA GLN A 48 15.09 0.39 3.82
C GLN A 48 13.92 -0.58 3.98
N GLU A 49 14.22 -1.83 4.31
CA GLU A 49 13.19 -2.84 4.54
C GLU A 49 12.38 -2.49 5.79
N PHE A 50 11.08 -2.27 5.61
CA PHE A 50 10.17 -1.92 6.69
C PHE A 50 9.34 -3.13 7.12
N ILE A 51 8.78 -3.87 6.16
CA ILE A 51 8.05 -5.12 6.39
C ILE A 51 8.57 -6.17 5.41
N THR A 52 8.97 -7.32 5.93
CA THR A 52 9.40 -8.46 5.12
C THR A 52 8.23 -9.39 4.80
N ASN A 53 8.42 -10.27 3.82
CA ASN A 53 7.45 -11.32 3.48
C ASN A 53 6.06 -10.79 3.11
N VAL A 54 6.02 -9.73 2.30
CA VAL A 54 4.78 -9.07 1.88
C VAL A 54 4.32 -9.63 0.54
N ASP A 55 3.31 -10.49 0.55
CA ASP A 55 2.74 -11.03 -0.69
C ASP A 55 1.96 -9.97 -1.47
N GLN A 56 1.19 -9.14 -0.76
CA GLN A 56 0.40 -8.07 -1.35
C GLN A 56 0.39 -6.83 -0.48
N PHE A 57 0.43 -5.67 -1.14
CA PHE A 57 0.28 -4.36 -0.54
C PHE A 57 -0.69 -3.54 -1.38
N LYS A 58 -1.78 -3.08 -0.76
CA LYS A 58 -2.84 -2.31 -1.43
C LYS A 58 -3.18 -1.05 -0.64
N ILE A 59 -3.53 -0.01 -1.38
CA ILE A 59 -3.96 1.28 -0.83
C ILE A 59 -5.28 1.68 -1.47
N LEU A 60 -6.21 2.15 -0.65
CA LEU A 60 -7.36 2.94 -1.08
C LEU A 60 -7.28 4.33 -0.47
N LEU A 61 -7.56 5.34 -1.29
CA LEU A 61 -7.58 6.75 -0.91
C LEU A 61 -9.02 7.11 -0.55
N GLY A 62 -9.22 7.52 0.70
CA GLY A 62 -10.50 8.03 1.18
C GLY A 62 -10.63 9.51 0.81
N ALA A 63 -11.46 9.82 -0.17
CA ALA A 63 -11.75 11.18 -0.60
C ALA A 63 -13.20 11.56 -0.25
N GLN A 64 -13.48 12.86 -0.14
CA GLN A 64 -14.85 13.33 0.12
C GLN A 64 -15.50 13.77 -1.18
N TYR A 65 -16.79 13.46 -1.35
CA TYR A 65 -17.59 14.08 -2.41
C TYR A 65 -17.64 15.59 -2.17
N ASP A 66 -17.31 16.36 -3.20
CA ASP A 66 -17.30 17.82 -3.18
C ASP A 66 -18.69 18.44 -3.40
N SER A 67 -19.59 17.69 -4.04
CA SER A 67 -20.86 18.20 -4.56
C SER A 67 -21.93 17.11 -4.64
N GLY A 68 -23.18 17.52 -4.92
CA GLY A 68 -24.32 16.62 -5.07
C GLY A 68 -24.90 16.12 -3.73
N SER A 69 -25.81 15.13 -3.81
CA SER A 69 -26.52 14.57 -2.65
C SER A 69 -25.60 13.90 -1.62
N ASN A 70 -24.39 13.52 -2.05
CA ASN A 70 -23.43 12.80 -1.22
C ASN A 70 -22.32 13.72 -0.68
N ALA A 71 -22.42 15.04 -0.89
CA ALA A 71 -21.41 16.00 -0.47
C ALA A 71 -21.01 15.80 1.01
N GLY A 72 -19.70 15.71 1.27
CA GLY A 72 -19.14 15.46 2.59
C GLY A 72 -19.07 13.98 3.02
N GLN A 73 -19.64 13.04 2.26
CA GLN A 73 -19.45 11.60 2.49
C GLN A 73 -18.10 11.13 1.97
N ILE A 74 -17.52 10.12 2.63
CA ILE A 74 -16.23 9.53 2.23
C ILE A 74 -16.45 8.39 1.23
N MET A 75 -15.71 8.42 0.13
CA MET A 75 -15.54 7.33 -0.81
C MET A 75 -14.09 6.81 -0.79
N TYR A 76 -13.91 5.51 -0.98
CA TYR A 76 -12.59 4.89 -1.06
C TYR A 76 -12.29 4.49 -2.50
N LEU A 77 -11.23 5.07 -3.06
CA LEU A 77 -10.83 4.89 -4.45
C LEU A 77 -9.46 4.23 -4.53
N PRO A 78 -9.21 3.30 -5.46
CA PRO A 78 -7.85 2.87 -5.75
C PRO A 78 -7.04 4.05 -6.32
N SER A 79 -5.73 4.05 -6.07
CA SER A 79 -4.86 5.15 -6.51
C SER A 79 -4.93 5.41 -8.02
N SER A 80 -5.12 4.36 -8.83
CA SER A 80 -5.31 4.49 -10.29
C SER A 80 -6.56 5.27 -10.67
N ALA A 81 -7.68 5.06 -9.96
CA ALA A 81 -8.92 5.79 -10.20
C ALA A 81 -8.78 7.26 -9.78
N TYR A 82 -8.12 7.52 -8.64
CA TYR A 82 -7.86 8.88 -8.19
C TYR A 82 -6.98 9.68 -9.16
N LEU A 83 -5.99 9.03 -9.79
CA LEU A 83 -5.08 9.69 -10.73
C LEU A 83 -5.77 10.23 -11.99
N ILE A 84 -6.85 9.57 -12.43
CA ILE A 84 -7.62 9.95 -13.62
C ILE A 84 -8.86 10.80 -13.29
N ASP A 85 -9.15 11.02 -12.01
CA ASP A 85 -10.24 11.89 -11.58
C ASP A 85 -9.85 13.36 -11.85
N ALA A 86 -10.69 14.06 -12.62
CA ALA A 86 -10.46 15.45 -12.99
C ALA A 86 -10.58 16.41 -11.80
N ASN A 87 -11.46 16.10 -10.84
CA ASN A 87 -11.75 16.96 -9.69
C ASN A 87 -10.69 16.83 -8.60
N LYS A 88 -9.96 15.70 -8.55
CA LYS A 88 -8.93 15.40 -7.55
C LYS A 88 -9.38 15.76 -6.13
N PRO A 89 -10.49 15.16 -5.64
CA PRO A 89 -11.07 15.52 -4.36
C PRO A 89 -10.07 15.35 -3.21
N ALA A 90 -10.17 16.17 -2.17
CA ALA A 90 -9.22 16.11 -1.06
C ALA A 90 -9.17 14.72 -0.42
N ILE A 91 -7.97 14.14 -0.32
CA ILE A 91 -7.73 12.86 0.33
C ILE A 91 -7.76 13.09 1.85
N THR A 92 -8.77 12.56 2.52
CA THR A 92 -9.00 12.73 3.96
C THR A 92 -8.76 11.46 4.77
N ALA A 93 -8.57 10.31 4.11
CA ALA A 93 -8.18 9.07 4.75
C ALA A 93 -7.33 8.20 3.82
N VAL A 94 -6.56 7.29 4.40
CA VAL A 94 -5.83 6.26 3.65
C VAL A 94 -6.18 4.92 4.30
N LYS A 95 -6.67 3.98 3.49
CA LYS A 95 -6.87 2.59 3.89
C LYS A 95 -5.74 1.76 3.31
N ILE A 96 -5.00 1.09 4.18
CA ILE A 96 -3.85 0.25 3.82
C ILE A 96 -4.23 -1.20 4.11
N GLY A 97 -3.91 -2.09 3.16
CA GLY A 97 -4.08 -3.52 3.29
C GLY A 97 -2.80 -4.25 2.94
N LEU A 98 -2.41 -5.23 3.77
CA LEU A 98 -1.29 -6.13 3.53
C LEU A 98 -1.71 -7.59 3.68
N ILE A 99 -1.13 -8.46 2.85
CA ILE A 99 -1.04 -9.90 3.11
C ILE A 99 0.43 -10.19 3.35
N VAL A 100 0.73 -10.79 4.50
CA VAL A 100 2.10 -11.12 4.91
C VAL A 100 2.20 -12.57 5.34
N HIS A 101 3.34 -13.22 5.11
CA HIS A 101 3.61 -14.57 5.59
C HIS A 101 4.73 -14.65 6.64
N GLY A 102 4.62 -15.66 7.50
CA GLY A 102 5.72 -16.06 8.38
C GLY A 102 6.86 -16.72 7.61
N SER A 103 8.06 -16.70 8.18
CA SER A 103 9.23 -17.39 7.59
C SER A 103 9.16 -18.92 7.71
N THR A 104 8.41 -19.43 8.68
CA THR A 104 8.37 -20.87 8.99
C THR A 104 7.33 -21.59 8.13
N PRO A 105 7.70 -22.70 7.47
CA PRO A 105 6.75 -23.50 6.72
C PRO A 105 5.77 -24.22 7.65
N ILE A 106 4.53 -24.40 7.19
CA ILE A 106 3.56 -25.26 7.88
C ILE A 106 3.82 -26.73 7.51
N LEU A 107 3.71 -27.61 8.50
CA LEU A 107 3.83 -29.05 8.34
C LEU A 107 2.46 -29.70 8.51
N GLY A 108 2.10 -30.58 7.58
CA GLY A 108 0.90 -31.43 7.69
C GLY A 108 -0.45 -30.74 7.46
N SER A 109 -0.50 -29.41 7.34
CA SER A 109 -1.73 -28.67 7.02
C SER A 109 -1.77 -28.18 5.57
N ASP A 110 -2.98 -27.99 5.06
CA ASP A 110 -3.17 -27.31 3.79
C ASP A 110 -2.93 -25.81 3.90
N ASP A 111 -2.43 -25.26 2.80
CA ASP A 111 -2.09 -23.86 2.70
C ASP A 111 -3.30 -23.05 2.27
N GLN A 112 -3.61 -21.98 2.99
CA GLN A 112 -4.65 -21.06 2.58
C GLN A 112 -4.14 -20.23 1.39
N THR A 113 -4.86 -20.29 0.27
CA THR A 113 -4.46 -19.62 -0.98
C THR A 113 -5.35 -18.43 -1.35
N SER A 114 -6.41 -18.16 -0.58
CA SER A 114 -7.35 -17.07 -0.83
C SER A 114 -7.57 -16.24 0.42
N PHE A 115 -7.50 -14.91 0.27
CA PHE A 115 -7.57 -13.96 1.37
C PHE A 115 -8.47 -12.78 1.00
N MET A 116 -9.37 -12.40 1.90
CA MET A 116 -10.07 -11.12 1.79
C MET A 116 -9.13 -10.00 2.20
N LEU A 117 -8.98 -9.00 1.32
CA LEU A 117 -8.20 -7.79 1.56
C LEU A 117 -8.91 -6.58 0.95
N LEU A 118 -9.21 -5.60 1.78
CA LEU A 118 -9.96 -4.37 1.47
C LEU A 118 -11.30 -4.67 0.79
N GLY A 119 -11.99 -5.72 1.25
CA GLY A 119 -13.27 -6.14 0.68
C GLY A 119 -13.18 -6.86 -0.67
N GLN A 120 -11.97 -7.18 -1.14
CA GLN A 120 -11.74 -7.93 -2.37
C GLN A 120 -11.12 -9.30 -2.07
N ASN A 121 -11.50 -10.33 -2.82
CA ASN A 121 -10.87 -11.64 -2.70
C ASN A 121 -9.55 -11.66 -3.48
N ASN A 122 -8.49 -12.16 -2.85
CA ASN A 122 -7.14 -12.19 -3.40
C ASN A 122 -6.60 -13.60 -3.34
N VAL A 123 -6.32 -14.15 -4.52
CA VAL A 123 -5.80 -15.51 -4.67
C VAL A 123 -4.28 -15.43 -4.88
N LEU A 124 -3.53 -16.27 -4.17
CA LEU A 124 -2.10 -16.43 -4.38
C LEU A 124 -1.83 -16.94 -5.80
N LYS A 125 -0.72 -16.50 -6.38
CA LYS A 125 -0.27 -17.06 -7.66
C LYS A 125 0.11 -18.53 -7.46
N THR A 126 -0.19 -19.35 -8.46
CA THR A 126 0.21 -20.76 -8.49
C THR A 126 1.73 -20.86 -8.63
N ASP A 127 2.39 -21.50 -7.66
CA ASP A 127 3.81 -21.83 -7.70
C ASP A 127 4.04 -23.12 -6.91
N THR A 128 4.46 -24.17 -7.61
CA THR A 128 4.70 -25.50 -7.03
C THR A 128 5.99 -25.58 -6.21
N ALA A 129 6.90 -24.62 -6.39
CA ALA A 129 8.14 -24.52 -5.62
C ALA A 129 7.97 -23.68 -4.33
N ARG A 130 6.79 -23.05 -4.14
CA ARG A 130 6.53 -22.22 -2.97
C ARG A 130 6.33 -23.05 -1.72
N GLN A 131 6.92 -22.60 -0.61
CA GLN A 131 6.66 -23.18 0.70
C GLN A 131 5.24 -22.84 1.19
N LYS A 132 4.55 -23.83 1.77
CA LYS A 132 3.29 -23.62 2.48
C LYS A 132 3.61 -22.83 3.76
N GLN A 133 2.96 -21.70 4.00
CA GLN A 133 3.30 -20.78 5.09
C GLN A 133 2.06 -20.13 5.66
N VAL A 134 2.07 -19.84 6.96
CA VAL A 134 0.99 -19.09 7.60
C VAL A 134 0.99 -17.67 7.06
N ARG A 135 -0.18 -17.21 6.62
CA ARG A 135 -0.42 -15.87 6.11
C ARG A 135 -1.45 -15.16 6.95
N THR A 136 -1.26 -13.86 7.14
CA THR A 136 -2.21 -12.99 7.82
C THR A 136 -2.53 -11.79 6.94
N THR A 137 -3.80 -11.38 6.98
CA THR A 137 -4.26 -10.12 6.41
C THR A 137 -4.22 -9.04 7.49
N TYR A 138 -3.61 -7.90 7.19
CA TYR A 138 -3.69 -6.70 8.01
C TYR A 138 -4.36 -5.57 7.23
N GLU A 139 -5.40 -4.99 7.79
CA GLU A 139 -6.07 -3.80 7.25
C GLU A 139 -6.11 -2.70 8.30
N THR A 140 -5.81 -1.48 7.88
CA THR A 140 -5.94 -0.30 8.74
C THR A 140 -6.47 0.89 7.94
N THR A 141 -7.19 1.76 8.62
CA THR A 141 -7.67 3.03 8.06
C THR A 141 -7.14 4.17 8.92
N THR A 142 -6.42 5.10 8.30
CA THR A 142 -5.88 6.29 8.96
C THR A 142 -6.54 7.53 8.41
N PHE A 143 -7.15 8.32 9.27
CA PHE A 143 -7.73 9.62 8.90
C PHE A 143 -6.66 10.72 8.92
N LEU A 144 -6.65 11.55 7.88
CA LEU A 144 -5.72 12.66 7.69
C LEU A 144 -6.39 13.96 8.16
N ARG A 145 -6.18 14.34 9.43
CA ARG A 145 -6.87 15.49 10.04
C ARG A 145 -6.51 16.84 9.37
N ASN A 146 -5.31 16.98 8.83
CA ASN A 146 -4.85 18.22 8.18
C ASN A 146 -5.30 18.37 6.71
N ALA A 147 -5.98 17.37 6.15
CA ALA A 147 -6.44 17.39 4.76
C ALA A 147 -7.95 17.69 4.63
N ARG A 148 -8.63 17.98 5.74
CA ARG A 148 -10.08 18.23 5.72
C ARG A 148 -10.35 19.64 5.18
N VAL A 149 -10.93 19.71 3.99
CA VAL A 149 -11.53 20.95 3.49
C VAL A 149 -12.77 21.25 4.32
N VAL A 150 -12.82 22.43 4.93
CA VAL A 150 -14.02 22.90 5.63
C VAL A 150 -14.99 23.42 4.56
N ASN A 151 -15.99 22.63 4.21
CA ASN A 151 -17.09 23.09 3.36
C ASN A 151 -17.99 24.00 4.20
N VAL A 152 -17.81 25.32 4.09
CA VAL A 152 -18.72 26.30 4.67
C VAL A 152 -19.93 26.41 3.75
N LYS A 153 -21.11 26.02 4.24
CA LYS A 153 -22.37 26.24 3.53
C LYS A 153 -22.68 27.75 3.60
N THR A 154 -22.44 28.48 2.52
CA THR A 154 -22.63 29.95 2.46
C THR A 154 -24.02 30.39 2.01
N SER A 155 -24.93 29.45 1.73
CA SER A 155 -26.32 29.76 1.40
C SER A 155 -27.13 30.03 2.67
N LEU A 156 -27.44 31.31 2.90
CA LEU A 156 -28.48 31.80 3.81
C LEU A 156 -29.88 31.46 3.30
#